data_AF-A0A838R9H8-F1
#
_entry.id   AF-A0A838R9H8-F1
#
_cell.length_a   1.000
_cell.length_b   1.000
_cell.length_c   1.000
_cell.angle_alpha   90.00
_cell.angle_beta   90.00
_cell.angle_gamma   90.00
#
_symmetry.space_group_name_H-M   'P 1'
#
loop_
_entity.id
_entity.type
_entity.pdbx_description
1 polymer ?
#
loop_
_entity_poly.entity_id
_entity_poly.type
_entity_poly.pdbx_seq_one_letter_code
_entity_poly.pdbx_strand_id
1 'polypeptide(L)' 'LNIFNPEVVVICGGVTLAGDHLFVPLRREVARRAFKPAVNACRIVPCELTGTAGVYGAAKVFLDQAVGA' A
#
# COMPACT_ATOMS: atom_id res chain seq x y z
N LEU A 1 -4.94 -7.61 5.98
CA LEU A 1 -4.09 -7.95 7.14
C LEU A 1 -4.17 -9.44 7.46
N ASN A 2 -5.35 -9.98 7.79
CA ASN A 2 -5.49 -11.35 8.30
C ASN A 2 -4.95 -12.47 7.39
N ILE A 3 -5.09 -12.36 6.07
CA ILE A 3 -4.67 -13.43 5.13
C ILE A 3 -3.15 -13.42 4.91
N PHE A 4 -2.59 -12.24 4.62
CA PHE A 4 -1.21 -12.11 4.16
C PHE A 4 -0.21 -11.61 5.22
N ASN A 5 -0.71 -11.10 6.36
CA ASN A 5 0.08 -10.47 7.42
C ASN A 5 1.25 -9.58 6.93
N PRO A 6 1.00 -8.59 6.05
CA PRO A 6 2.07 -7.78 5.48
C PRO A 6 2.65 -6.81 6.50
N GLU A 7 3.93 -6.45 6.32
CA GLU A 7 4.57 -5.37 7.07
C GLU A 7 4.05 -3.98 6.66
N VAL A 8 3.71 -3.81 5.37
CA VAL A 8 3.25 -2.53 4.81
C VAL A 8 2.10 -2.76 3.82
N VAL A 9 1.07 -1.94 3.92
CA VAL A 9 0.02 -1.78 2.91
C VAL A 9 0.12 -0.36 2.35
N VAL A 10 0.39 -0.25 1.06
CA VAL A 10 0.43 1.03 0.34
C VAL A 10 -0.91 1.25 -0.35
N ILE A 11 -1.55 2.40 -0.11
CA ILE A 11 -2.77 2.81 -0.81
C ILE A 11 -2.40 3.76 -1.94
N CYS A 12 -2.82 3.46 -3.16
CA CYS A 12 -2.51 4.22 -4.36
C CYS A 12 -3.78 4.82 -4.99
N GLY A 13 -3.59 5.86 -5.81
CA GLY A 13 -4.67 6.50 -6.59
C GLY A 13 -5.09 7.87 -6.04
N GLY A 14 -5.79 8.66 -6.84
CA GLY A 14 -6.10 10.07 -6.51
C GLY A 14 -6.92 10.27 -5.22
N VAL A 15 -7.62 9.23 -4.75
CA VAL A 15 -8.36 9.28 -3.47
C VAL A 15 -7.44 9.50 -2.27
N THR A 16 -6.16 9.12 -2.35
CA THR A 16 -5.19 9.31 -1.26
C THR A 16 -4.93 10.78 -0.97
N LEU A 17 -5.22 11.68 -1.92
CA LEU A 17 -5.11 13.13 -1.74
C LEU A 17 -6.08 13.69 -0.68
N ALA A 18 -7.11 12.92 -0.31
CA ALA A 18 -8.00 13.27 0.80
C ALA A 18 -7.31 13.21 2.18
N GLY A 19 -6.08 12.65 2.26
CA GLY A 19 -5.29 12.65 3.48
C GLY A 19 -6.01 12.02 4.66
N ASP A 20 -6.05 12.72 5.79
CA ASP A 20 -6.64 12.20 7.03
C ASP A 20 -8.12 11.88 6.92
N HIS A 21 -8.87 12.55 6.04
CA HIS A 21 -10.27 12.22 5.78
C HIS A 21 -10.45 10.80 5.23
N LEU A 22 -9.44 10.25 4.54
CA LEU A 22 -9.41 8.85 4.12
C LEU A 22 -8.73 7.97 5.17
N PHE A 23 -7.52 8.34 5.58
CA PHE A 23 -6.64 7.43 6.30
C PHE A 23 -7.03 7.21 7.77
N VAL A 24 -7.61 8.20 8.44
CA VAL A 24 -8.09 8.05 9.83
C VAL A 24 -9.24 7.04 9.93
N PRO A 25 -10.36 7.19 9.19
CA PRO A 25 -11.45 6.22 9.26
C PRO A 25 -11.02 4.85 8.73
N LEU A 26 -10.14 4.79 7.72
CA LEU A 26 -9.57 3.55 7.22
C LEU A 26 -8.82 2.79 8.32
N ARG A 27 -7.91 3.46 9.05
CA ARG A 27 -7.17 2.84 10.17
C ARG A 27 -8.10 2.36 11.28
N ARG A 28 -9.15 3.13 11.60
CA ARG A 28 -10.17 2.74 12.58
C ARG A 28 -10.90 1.45 12.15
N GLU A 29 -11.33 1.37 10.89
CA GLU A 29 -12.03 0.18 10.39
C GLU A 29 -11.13 -1.05 10.33
N VAL A 30 -9.85 -0.88 9.98
CA VAL A 30 -8.86 -1.96 10.01
C VAL A 30 -8.69 -2.49 11.43
N ALA A 31 -8.52 -1.61 12.42
CA ALA A 31 -8.39 -2.00 13.82
C ALA A 31 -9.65 -2.71 14.36
N ARG A 32 -10.83 -2.39 13.82
CA ARG A 32 -12.10 -3.03 14.20
C ARG A 32 -12.27 -4.44 13.62
N ARG A 33 -11.69 -4.72 12.44
CA ARG A 33 -11.98 -5.95 11.67
C ARG A 33 -10.81 -6.94 11.63
N ALA A 34 -9.58 -6.49 11.83
CA ALA A 34 -8.38 -7.34 11.73
C ALA A 34 -7.88 -7.80 13.10
N PHE A 35 -7.10 -8.89 13.12
CA PHE A 35 -6.49 -9.40 14.35
C PHE A 35 -5.47 -8.41 14.90
N LYS A 36 -5.51 -8.17 16.22
CA LYS A 36 -4.70 -7.15 16.88
C LYS A 36 -3.18 -7.26 16.61
N PRO A 37 -2.56 -8.47 16.61
CA PRO A 37 -1.15 -8.59 16.23
C PRO A 37 -0.86 -8.11 14.80
N ALA A 38 -1.73 -8.44 13.84
CA ALA A 38 -1.55 -8.03 12.44
C ALA A 38 -1.76 -6.51 12.25
N VAL A 39 -2.66 -5.90 13.01
CA VAL A 39 -2.85 -4.44 13.04
C VAL A 39 -1.61 -3.74 13.59
N ASN A 40 -1.02 -4.26 14.67
CA ASN A 40 0.15 -3.67 15.30
C ASN A 40 1.41 -3.79 14.44
N ALA A 41 1.55 -4.87 13.68
CA ALA A 41 2.70 -5.11 12.82
C ALA A 41 2.64 -4.33 11.49
N CYS A 42 1.44 -4.09 10.95
CA CYS A 42 1.28 -3.52 9.62
C CYS A 42 1.22 -1.98 9.62
N ARG A 43 2.05 -1.35 8.79
CA ARG A 43 1.97 0.08 8.46
C ARG A 43 1.06 0.30 7.27
N ILE A 44 0.16 1.30 7.34
CA ILE A 44 -0.66 1.71 6.19
C ILE A 44 -0.23 3.10 5.75
N VAL A 45 0.26 3.23 4.53
CA VAL A 45 0.89 4.46 4.02
C VAL A 45 0.30 4.89 2.67
N PRO A 46 0.28 6.20 2.36
CA PRO A 46 0.00 6.65 1.00
C PRO A 46 1.14 6.25 0.06
N CYS A 47 0.82 6.04 -1.22
CA CYS A 47 1.82 5.87 -2.26
C CYS A 47 2.58 7.18 -2.52
N GLU A 48 3.90 7.11 -2.56
CA GLU A 48 4.77 8.26 -2.88
C GLU A 48 4.82 8.54 -4.40
N LEU A 49 4.67 7.50 -5.23
CA LEU A 49 4.72 7.58 -6.69
C LEU A 49 3.34 7.87 -7.31
N THR A 50 2.74 9.00 -6.91
CA THR A 50 1.40 9.40 -7.37
C THR A 50 1.35 9.52 -8.89
N GLY A 51 0.43 8.79 -9.53
CA GLY A 51 0.20 8.80 -10.98
C GLY A 51 1.26 8.09 -11.82
N THR A 52 2.42 7.75 -11.26
CA THR A 52 3.56 7.19 -12.00
C THR A 52 3.96 5.79 -11.57
N ALA A 53 3.49 5.29 -10.42
CA ALA A 53 3.84 3.96 -9.88
C ALA A 53 3.73 2.83 -10.93
N GLY A 54 2.68 2.85 -11.76
CA GLY A 54 2.50 1.85 -12.82
C GLY A 54 3.57 1.90 -13.91
N VAL A 55 4.02 3.11 -14.29
CA VAL A 55 5.08 3.30 -15.27
C VAL A 55 6.43 2.79 -14.73
N TYR A 56 6.75 3.11 -13.47
CA TYR A 56 7.94 2.58 -12.80
C TYR A 56 7.90 1.05 -12.72
N GLY A 57 6.75 0.46 -12.36
CA GLY A 57 6.57 -0.98 -12.35
C GLY A 57 6.80 -1.61 -13.72
N ALA A 58 6.21 -1.04 -14.77
CA ALA A 58 6.38 -1.53 -16.14
C ALA A 58 7.84 -1.48 -16.61
N ALA A 59 8.53 -0.36 -16.35
CA ALA A 59 9.94 -0.21 -16.66
C ALA A 59 10.80 -1.24 -15.91
N LYS A 60 10.53 -1.47 -14.61
CA LYS A 60 11.24 -2.47 -13.81
C LYS A 60 11.04 -3.89 -14.35
N VAL A 61 9.81 -4.26 -14.68
CA VAL A 61 9.49 -5.57 -15.27
C VAL A 61 10.26 -5.79 -16.58
N PHE A 62 10.30 -4.79 -17.45
CA PHE A 62 11.08 -4.88 -18.69
C PHE A 62 12.58 -5.02 -18.41
N LEU A 63 13.14 -4.23 -17.50
CA LEU A 63 14.56 -4.32 -17.14
C LEU A 63 14.92 -5.70 -16.58
N ASP A 64 14.07 -6.27 -15.72
CA ASP A 64 14.31 -7.61 -15.17
C ASP A 64 14.34 -8.68 -16.26
N GLN A 65 13.43 -8.58 -17.24
CA GLN A 65 13.38 -9.50 -18.37
C GLN A 65 14.53 -9.30 -19.38
N ALA A 66 14.87 -8.06 -19.68
CA ALA A 66 15.84 -7.73 -20.72
C ALA A 66 17.30 -7.86 -20.25
N VAL A 67 17.56 -7.64 -18.96
CA VAL A 67 18.92 -7.64 -18.40
C VAL A 67 19.29 -9.02 -17.82
N GLY A 68 18.37 -10.00 -17.83
CA GLY A 68 18.67 -11.38 -17.44
C GLY A 68 19.13 -11.47 -15.98
N ALA A 69 18.25 -11.09 -15.06
CA ALA A 69 18.35 -11.46 -13.65
C ALA A 69 17.39 -12.61 -13.35
#